data_AF-A0A7D9DIR5-F1
#
_entry.id   AF-A0A7D9DIR5-F1
#
_cell.length_a   1.000
_cell.length_b   1.000
_cell.length_c   1.000
_cell.angle_alpha   90.00
_cell.angle_beta   90.00
_cell.angle_gamma   90.00
#
_symmetry.space_group_name_H-M   'P 1'
#
loop_
_entity.id
_entity.type
_entity.pdbx_description
1 polymer ?
#
loop_
_entity_poly.entity_id
_entity_poly.type
_entity_poly.pdbx_seq_one_letter_code
_entity_poly.pdbx_strand_id
1 'polypeptide(L)'
;MPRFSECWRCGNTVGVGIICNLCEVAKYCSEKCQRNDIFRHEAECIPGSILKTCTTCRKSGRDLKACTGCYRAFYCDGNCQRRNWERHKIDCREDKEALEATTQLISAQCYMV
;
A
#
# COMPACT_ATOMS: atom_id res chain seq x y z
N MET A 1 -14.95 -8.72 7.92
CA MET A 1 -14.67 -7.57 7.02
C MET A 1 -15.74 -7.52 5.94
N PRO A 2 -16.39 -6.36 5.70
CA PRO A 2 -17.32 -6.18 4.59
C PRO A 2 -16.64 -6.43 3.24
N ARG A 3 -17.38 -6.88 2.22
CA ARG A 3 -16.81 -7.06 0.87
C ARG A 3 -16.46 -5.71 0.24
N PHE A 4 -15.57 -5.72 -0.77
CA PHE A 4 -15.11 -4.51 -1.47
C PHE A 4 -16.24 -3.63 -2.05
N SER A 5 -17.41 -4.22 -2.30
CA SER A 5 -18.59 -3.55 -2.84
C SER A 5 -19.64 -3.19 -1.78
N GLU A 6 -19.36 -3.31 -0.49
CA GLU A 6 -20.35 -3.11 0.58
C GLU A 6 -20.05 -1.87 1.43
N CYS A 7 -21.11 -1.25 1.94
CA CYS A 7 -21.02 -0.14 2.87
C CYS A 7 -20.48 -0.65 4.21
N TRP A 8 -19.40 -0.06 4.69
CA TRP A 8 -18.75 -0.48 5.94
C TRP A 8 -19.66 -0.38 7.15
N ARG A 9 -20.62 0.57 7.13
CA ARG A 9 -21.58 0.78 8.21
C ARG A 9 -22.80 -0.14 8.15
N CYS A 10 -23.45 -0.24 6.99
CA CYS A 10 -24.76 -0.90 6.87
C CYS A 10 -24.78 -2.19 6.04
N GLY A 11 -23.68 -2.56 5.38
CA GLY A 11 -23.58 -3.78 4.57
C GLY A 11 -24.25 -3.73 3.20
N ASN A 12 -25.01 -2.66 2.88
CA ASN A 12 -25.64 -2.53 1.56
C ASN A 12 -24.60 -2.46 0.45
N THR A 13 -24.91 -3.03 -0.71
CA THR A 13 -24.08 -2.92 -1.91
C THR A 13 -23.97 -1.46 -2.35
N VAL A 14 -22.74 -1.03 -2.65
CA VAL A 14 -22.41 0.34 -3.04
C VAL A 14 -21.72 0.32 -4.39
N GLY A 15 -22.37 0.88 -5.40
CA GLY A 15 -21.79 1.11 -6.73
C GLY A 15 -20.72 2.20 -6.68
N VAL A 16 -21.14 3.47 -6.69
CA VAL A 16 -20.28 4.62 -6.39
C VAL A 16 -20.56 5.06 -4.96
N GLY A 17 -19.52 5.12 -4.13
CA GLY A 17 -19.65 5.38 -2.70
C GLY A 17 -18.60 6.38 -2.22
N ILE A 18 -18.84 6.95 -1.05
CA ILE A 18 -17.88 7.83 -0.40
C ILE A 18 -16.78 6.97 0.19
N ILE A 19 -15.53 7.28 -0.14
CA ILE A 19 -14.36 6.60 0.38
C ILE A 19 -13.79 7.44 1.53
N CYS A 20 -13.35 6.79 2.60
CA CYS A 20 -12.62 7.49 3.65
C CYS A 20 -11.27 7.99 3.12
N ASN A 21 -11.03 9.31 3.15
CA ASN A 21 -9.79 9.92 2.66
C ASN A 21 -8.54 9.58 3.51
N LEU A 22 -8.73 9.02 4.71
CA LEU A 22 -7.64 8.62 5.59
C LEU A 22 -7.16 7.20 5.27
N CYS A 23 -8.07 6.22 5.28
CA CYS A 23 -7.71 4.83 5.02
C CYS A 23 -7.78 4.42 3.55
N GLU A 24 -8.62 5.07 2.75
CA GLU A 24 -8.95 4.72 1.35
C GLU A 24 -9.53 3.31 1.16
N VAL A 25 -9.79 2.60 2.26
CA VAL A 25 -10.29 1.23 2.28
C VAL A 25 -11.79 1.19 2.62
N ALA A 26 -12.23 2.03 3.55
CA ALA A 26 -13.63 2.07 3.97
C ALA A 26 -14.50 2.81 2.96
N LYS A 27 -15.57 2.13 2.50
CA LYS A 27 -16.54 2.66 1.55
C LYS A 27 -17.91 2.81 2.22
N TYR A 28 -18.60 3.90 1.92
CA TYR A 28 -19.91 4.22 2.49
C TYR A 28 -20.93 4.55 1.40
N CYS A 29 -22.19 4.14 1.61
CA CYS A 29 -23.27 4.49 0.70
C CYS A 29 -23.75 5.95 0.84
N SER A 30 -23.40 6.64 1.93
CA SER A 30 -23.81 8.03 2.20
C SER A 30 -22.93 8.68 3.27
N GLU A 31 -22.92 10.02 3.33
CA GLU A 31 -22.24 10.78 4.39
C GLU A 31 -22.76 10.40 5.78
N LYS A 32 -24.05 10.07 5.89
CA LYS A 32 -24.66 9.63 7.14
C LYS A 32 -24.02 8.34 7.63
N CYS A 33 -23.84 7.37 6.73
CA CYS A 33 -23.18 6.11 7.07
C CYS A 33 -21.71 6.31 7.45
N GLN A 34 -21.01 7.22 6.76
CA GLN A 34 -19.62 7.58 7.10
C GLN A 34 -19.51 8.21 8.49
N ARG A 35 -20.31 9.25 8.78
CA ARG A 35 -20.30 9.94 10.08
C ARG A 35 -20.67 9.01 11.23
N ASN A 36 -21.63 8.11 11.00
CA ASN A 36 -22.08 7.18 12.04
C ASN A 36 -21.13 5.99 12.27
N ASP A 37 -20.16 5.76 11.38
CA ASP A 37 -19.13 4.73 11.59
C ASP A 37 -17.89 5.30 12.29
N ILE A 38 -17.81 6.62 12.54
CA ILE A 38 -16.59 7.30 13.02
C ILE A 38 -15.97 6.62 14.24
N PHE A 39 -16.74 6.26 15.27
CA PHE A 39 -16.21 5.65 16.49
C PHE A 39 -15.69 4.22 16.29
N ARG A 40 -16.37 3.42 15.46
CA ARG A 40 -15.96 2.04 15.19
C ARG A 40 -14.82 1.99 14.17
N HIS A 41 -14.88 2.90 13.20
CA HIS A 41 -13.91 3.02 12.13
C HIS A 41 -12.61 3.66 12.61
N GLU A 42 -12.62 4.68 13.47
CA GLU A 42 -11.42 5.43 13.89
C GLU A 42 -10.33 4.54 14.50
N ALA A 43 -10.71 3.61 15.39
CA ALA A 43 -9.77 2.68 16.01
C ALA A 43 -9.09 1.73 14.99
N GLU A 44 -9.77 1.45 13.88
CA GLU A 44 -9.30 0.57 12.79
C GLU A 44 -9.09 1.34 11.49
N CYS A 45 -9.01 2.68 11.54
CA CYS A 45 -8.77 3.54 10.39
C CYS A 45 -7.28 3.48 10.09
N ILE A 46 -6.82 2.27 9.80
CA ILE A 46 -5.48 1.99 9.33
C ILE A 46 -5.39 2.69 7.99
N PRO A 47 -4.44 3.63 7.79
CA PRO A 47 -4.10 4.11 6.47
C PRO A 47 -3.84 2.88 5.59
N GLY A 48 -4.77 2.49 4.71
CA GLY A 48 -4.63 1.30 3.86
C GLY A 48 -3.40 1.41 2.97
N SER A 49 -2.94 2.63 2.77
CA SER A 49 -1.57 3.01 2.45
C SER A 49 -0.69 2.98 3.70
N ILE A 50 0.03 1.88 3.95
CA ILE A 50 1.17 1.89 4.89
C ILE A 50 2.03 3.10 4.50
N LEU A 51 2.10 4.11 5.36
CA LEU A 51 2.92 5.29 5.11
C LEU A 51 4.33 4.82 4.79
N LYS A 52 4.79 5.13 3.58
CA LYS A 52 6.14 4.79 3.16
C LYS A 52 7.04 5.94 3.50
N THR A 53 8.29 5.64 3.82
CA THR A 53 9.30 6.63 4.16
C THR A 53 10.32 6.71 3.05
N CYS A 54 10.59 7.93 2.57
CA CYS A 54 11.60 8.15 1.54
C CYS A 54 12.97 7.76 2.09
N THR A 55 13.67 6.85 1.43
CA THR A 55 14.97 6.35 1.87
C THR A 55 16.02 7.48 1.93
N THR A 56 15.86 8.51 1.09
CA THR A 56 16.79 9.63 0.98
C THR A 56 16.49 10.77 1.97
N CYS A 57 15.28 11.32 1.93
CA CYS A 57 14.94 12.54 2.68
C CYS A 57 14.07 12.28 3.92
N ARG A 58 13.73 11.01 4.19
CA ARG A 58 12.93 10.57 5.34
C ARG A 58 11.53 11.16 5.46
N LYS A 59 11.03 11.82 4.40
CA LYS A 59 9.62 12.23 4.32
C LYS A 59 8.73 11.00 4.19
N SER A 60 7.70 10.93 5.03
CA SER A 60 6.66 9.92 4.93
C SER A 60 5.54 10.38 4.00
N GLY A 61 4.96 9.45 3.25
CA GLY A 61 3.83 9.75 2.37
C GLY A 61 3.20 8.48 1.81
N ARG A 62 2.04 8.66 1.20
CA ARG A 62 1.29 7.58 0.54
C ARG A 62 1.79 7.35 -0.89
N ASP A 63 2.13 8.43 -1.59
CA ASP A 63 2.45 8.42 -3.02
C ASP A 63 3.95 8.27 -3.32
N LEU A 64 4.71 7.65 -2.43
CA LEU A 64 6.13 7.39 -2.69
C LEU A 64 6.29 6.27 -3.71
N LYS A 65 7.21 6.48 -4.64
CA LYS A 65 7.51 5.54 -5.72
C LYS A 65 8.49 4.49 -5.22
N ALA A 66 8.15 3.21 -5.42
CA ALA A 66 9.07 2.13 -5.18
C ALA A 66 10.20 2.13 -6.21
N CYS A 67 11.39 1.67 -5.82
CA CYS A 67 12.44 1.34 -6.77
C CYS A 67 11.95 0.23 -7.70
N THR A 68 11.99 0.44 -9.01
CA THR A 68 11.54 -0.55 -10.00
C THR A 68 12.47 -1.75 -10.14
N GLY A 69 13.69 -1.68 -9.59
CA GLY A 69 14.63 -2.81 -9.59
C GLY A 69 14.35 -3.81 -8.47
N CYS A 70 14.22 -3.35 -7.23
CA CYS A 70 14.11 -4.20 -6.05
C CYS A 70 12.77 -4.13 -5.32
N TYR A 71 11.93 -3.14 -5.61
CA TYR A 71 10.64 -2.89 -4.94
C TYR A 71 10.69 -2.70 -3.41
N ARG A 72 11.88 -2.58 -2.81
CA ARG A 72 12.07 -2.46 -1.35
C ARG A 72 12.38 -1.06 -0.84
N ALA A 73 13.00 -0.22 -1.66
CA ALA A 73 13.24 1.18 -1.33
C ALA A 73 12.16 2.09 -1.91
N PHE A 74 11.81 3.16 -1.19
CA PHE A 74 10.77 4.12 -1.58
C PHE A 74 11.35 5.52 -1.69
N TYR A 75 10.92 6.29 -2.68
CA TYR A 75 11.43 7.62 -2.98
C TYR A 75 10.29 8.59 -3.32
N CYS A 76 10.44 9.86 -2.97
CA CYS A 76 9.49 10.89 -3.42
C CYS A 76 9.46 10.98 -4.96
N ASP A 77 10.63 10.91 -5.57
CA ASP A 77 10.85 11.09 -7.01
C ASP A 77 12.21 10.50 -7.44
N GLY A 78 12.50 10.61 -8.74
CA GLY A 78 13.78 10.19 -9.31
C GLY A 78 14.99 10.99 -8.80
N ASN A 79 14.81 12.19 -8.24
CA ASN A 79 15.90 12.97 -7.66
C ASN A 79 16.33 12.35 -6.31
N CYS A 80 15.36 11.97 -5.48
CA CYS A 80 15.63 11.24 -4.25
C CYS A 80 16.31 9.90 -4.53
N GLN A 81 15.86 9.17 -5.55
CA GLN A 81 16.48 7.90 -5.94
C GLN A 81 17.94 8.09 -6.37
N ARG A 82 18.21 9.02 -7.30
CA ARG A 82 19.58 9.29 -7.81
C ARG A 82 20.54 9.71 -6.70
N ARG A 83 20.10 10.56 -5.76
CA ARG A 83 20.94 10.99 -4.62
C ARG A 83 21.32 9.83 -3.70
N ASN A 84 20.47 8.82 -3.57
CA ASN A 84 20.75 7.66 -2.74
C ASN A 84 21.41 6.50 -3.51
N TRP A 85 21.60 6.62 -4.82
CA TRP A 85 21.99 5.50 -5.68
C TRP A 85 23.31 4.85 -5.26
N GLU A 86 24.34 5.64 -4.97
CA GLU A 86 25.66 5.11 -4.57
C GLU A 86 25.60 4.22 -3.33
N ARG A 87 24.69 4.51 -2.40
CA ARG A 87 24.46 3.71 -1.20
C ARG A 87 23.49 2.55 -1.45
N HIS A 88 22.48 2.78 -2.29
CA HIS A 88 21.40 1.83 -2.53
C HIS A 88 21.77 0.71 -3.51
N LYS A 89 22.69 0.94 -4.46
CA LYS A 89 22.94 0.02 -5.58
C LYS A 89 23.31 -1.42 -5.15
N ILE A 90 23.99 -1.57 -4.00
CA ILE A 90 24.38 -2.86 -3.45
C ILE A 90 23.12 -3.57 -2.93
N ASP A 91 22.42 -2.96 -1.97
CA ASP A 91 21.16 -3.47 -1.42
C ASP A 91 20.13 -3.77 -2.53
N CYS A 92 20.05 -2.90 -3.56
CA CYS A 92 19.13 -3.05 -4.68
C CYS A 92 19.40 -4.33 -5.47
N ARG A 93 20.67 -4.72 -5.63
CA ARG A 93 21.03 -5.94 -6.33
C ARG A 93 20.68 -7.17 -5.51
N GLU A 94 21.06 -7.18 -4.24
CA GLU A 94 20.79 -8.30 -3.31
C GLU A 94 19.29 -8.55 -3.17
N ASP A 95 18.51 -7.48 -2.99
CA ASP A 95 17.06 -7.56 -2.90
C ASP A 95 16.42 -8.09 -4.18
N LYS A 96 16.96 -7.72 -5.35
CA LYS A 96 16.48 -8.20 -6.64
C LYS A 96 16.76 -9.70 -6.81
N GLU A 97 17.97 -10.15 -6.50
CA GLU A 97 18.37 -11.57 -6.57
C GLU A 97 17.50 -12.41 -5.61
N ALA A 98 17.23 -11.92 -4.40
CA ALA A 98 16.36 -12.58 -3.44
C ALA A 98 14.90 -12.69 -3.93
N LEU A 99 14.38 -11.64 -4.57
CA LEU A 99 13.04 -11.64 -5.16
C LEU A 99 12.93 -12.66 -6.31
N GLU A 100 13.91 -12.70 -7.20
CA GLU A 100 13.97 -13.66 -8.31
C GLU A 100 14.02 -15.11 -7.80
N ALA A 101 14.87 -15.40 -6.81
CA ALA A 101 14.97 -16.72 -6.19
C ALA A 101 13.65 -17.16 -5.54
N THR A 102 12.99 -16.25 -4.81
CA THR A 102 11.69 -16.52 -4.19
C THR A 102 10.61 -16.79 -5.24
N THR A 103 10.61 -16.01 -6.33
CA THR A 103 9.63 -16.16 -7.42
C THR A 103 9.77 -17.51 -8.11
N GLN A 104 11.02 -17.96 -8.33
CA GLN A 104 11.29 -19.29 -8.89
C GLN A 104 10.77 -20.40 -7.98
N LEU A 105 11.01 -20.33 -6.67
CA LEU A 105 10.53 -21.31 -5.70
C LEU A 105 8.99 -21.38 -5.65
N ILE A 106 8.31 -20.23 -5.60
CA ILE A 106 6.85 -20.18 -5.59
C ILE A 106 6.29 -20.73 -6.91
N SER A 107 6.87 -20.35 -8.05
CA SER A 107 6.44 -20.86 -9.35
C SER A 107 6.56 -22.39 -9.42
N ALA A 108 7.66 -22.96 -8.93
CA ALA A 108 7.86 -24.40 -8.88
C ALA A 108 6.83 -25.10 -7.99
N GLN A 109 6.43 -24.49 -6.86
CA GLN A 109 5.38 -25.02 -5.99
C GLN A 109 3.97 -24.91 -6.59
N CYS A 110 3.66 -23.87 -7.36
CA CYS A 110 2.35 -23.71 -8.00
C CYS A 110 2.11 -24.68 -9.18
N TYR A 111 3.15 -25.24 -9.80
CA TYR A 111 3.01 -26.23 -10.88
C TYR A 111 2.93 -27.69 -10.37
N MET A 112 2.95 -27.91 -9.05
CA MET A 112 2.84 -29.23 -8.42
C MET A 112 1.48 -29.49 -7.73
N VAL A 113 0.49 -28.65 -7.99
CA VAL A 113 -0.94 -28.79 -7.60
C VAL A 113 -1.80 -28.85 -8.83
#